data_AF-B2W7G2-F1
#
_entry.id   AF-B2W7G2-F1
#
_cell.length_a   1.000
_cell.length_b   1.000
_cell.length_c   1.000
_cell.angle_alpha   90.00
_cell.angle_beta   90.00
_cell.angle_gamma   90.00
#
_symmetry.space_group_name_H-M   'P 1'
#
loop_
_entity.id
_entity.type
_entity.pdbx_description
1 polymer ?
#
loop_
_entity_poly.entity_id
_entity_poly.type
_entity_poly.pdbx_seq_one_letter_code
_entity_poly.pdbx_strand_id
1 'polypeptide(L)'
;MHLLSTLPLALSLFTTATATATPPNPTFPPLDIPKNITKLPVVTPGFNFLYTMQVNCKAGLYEMASPQGIRTAIPIVEGEFLGPRLNGRVIDLGADWGLTDPKTGIFSADTRYQLQTYDGAWIYVRTGGATQPGGESHLRVVFETGDRRYYWLNSVVAVAVLQTALDYEGGYWLQIDVWNLGNEWTDTPWVNGTTTTS
;
A
#
# COMPACT_ATOMS: atom_id res chain seq x y z
N MET A 1 12.40 71.76 21.83
CA MET A 1 12.08 71.41 23.23
C MET A 1 11.10 70.23 23.15
N HIS A 2 11.63 69.00 23.05
CA HIS A 2 11.66 67.98 24.12
C HIS A 2 10.24 67.39 24.35
N LEU A 3 9.96 66.08 24.30
CA LEU A 3 10.80 64.90 24.54
C LEU A 3 10.36 63.72 23.66
N LEU A 4 11.35 62.90 23.27
CA LEU A 4 11.16 61.51 22.83
C LEU A 4 10.67 60.66 24.01
N SER A 5 9.59 59.92 23.79
CA SER A 5 9.11 58.87 24.70
C SER A 5 9.94 57.60 24.46
N THR A 6 10.69 57.19 25.48
CA THR A 6 11.43 55.93 25.52
C THR A 6 10.54 54.81 26.07
N LEU A 7 10.35 53.74 25.29
CA LEU A 7 9.79 52.49 25.83
C LEU A 7 10.85 51.76 26.66
N PRO A 8 10.51 51.13 27.80
CA PRO A 8 11.45 50.29 28.52
C PRO A 8 11.61 48.95 27.81
N LEU A 9 12.87 48.54 27.64
CA LEU A 9 13.27 47.22 27.19
C LEU A 9 12.86 46.20 28.27
N ALA A 10 11.90 45.32 27.98
CA ALA A 10 11.56 44.22 28.87
C ALA A 10 12.67 43.14 28.78
N LEU A 11 13.46 43.01 29.84
CA LEU A 11 14.48 41.98 29.99
C LEU A 11 13.77 40.62 30.15
N SER A 12 13.73 39.83 29.08
CA SER A 12 13.27 38.45 29.09
C SER A 12 14.23 37.61 29.95
N LEU A 13 13.74 37.16 31.10
CA LEU A 13 14.38 36.12 31.90
C LEU A 13 14.29 34.80 31.12
N PHE A 14 15.40 34.35 30.54
CA PHE A 14 15.52 32.97 30.08
C PHE A 14 15.54 32.06 31.31
N THR A 15 14.38 31.49 31.67
CA THR A 15 14.34 30.30 32.51
C THR A 15 15.02 29.16 31.75
N THR A 16 16.18 28.72 32.23
CA THR A 16 16.79 27.46 31.82
C THR A 16 15.78 26.35 32.10
N ALA A 17 15.23 25.76 31.04
CA ALA A 17 14.45 24.53 31.15
C ALA A 17 15.39 23.45 31.69
N THR A 18 15.19 23.07 32.95
CA THR A 18 15.84 21.90 33.53
C THR A 18 15.48 20.71 32.66
N ALA A 19 16.50 19.99 32.15
CA ALA A 19 16.29 18.77 31.40
C ALA A 19 15.34 17.85 32.19
N THR A 20 14.12 17.67 31.68
CA THR A 20 13.17 16.71 32.25
C THR A 20 13.81 15.34 32.12
N ALA A 21 14.10 14.71 33.27
CA ALA A 21 14.56 13.33 33.31
C ALA A 21 13.66 12.48 32.42
N THR A 22 14.26 11.68 31.54
CA THR A 22 13.54 10.69 30.75
C THR A 22 12.67 9.85 31.69
N PRO A 23 11.37 9.70 31.41
CA PRO A 23 10.53 8.83 32.23
C PRO A 23 11.16 7.43 32.24
N PRO A 24 11.19 6.73 33.40
CA PRO A 24 11.72 5.39 33.46
C PRO A 24 10.97 4.51 32.45
N ASN A 25 11.71 3.72 31.68
CA ASN A 25 11.10 2.76 30.77
C ASN A 25 10.12 1.88 31.57
N PRO A 26 8.89 1.67 31.09
CA PRO A 26 7.98 0.75 31.73
C PRO A 26 8.64 -0.63 31.80
N THR A 27 8.90 -1.11 33.02
CA THR A 27 9.38 -2.46 33.25
C THR A 27 8.19 -3.41 33.20
N PHE A 28 8.01 -4.09 32.07
CA PHE A 28 7.09 -5.22 32.02
C PHE A 28 7.67 -6.38 32.85
N PRO A 29 6.88 -7.04 33.72
CA PRO A 29 7.32 -8.26 34.36
C PRO A 29 7.64 -9.31 33.29
N PRO A 30 8.63 -10.21 33.49
CA PRO A 30 8.89 -11.30 32.57
C PRO A 30 7.62 -12.13 32.34
N LEU A 31 7.32 -12.44 31.08
CA LEU A 31 6.26 -13.39 30.75
C LEU A 31 6.66 -14.79 31.24
N ASP A 32 5.77 -15.48 31.94
CA ASP A 32 5.95 -16.89 32.31
C ASP A 32 5.60 -17.79 31.11
N ILE A 33 6.51 -17.80 30.12
CA ILE A 33 6.37 -18.61 28.92
C ILE A 33 6.58 -20.08 29.32
N PRO A 34 5.66 -21.00 28.97
CA PRO A 34 5.82 -22.42 29.27
C PRO A 34 7.19 -22.93 28.77
N LYS A 35 7.95 -23.57 29.65
CA LYS A 35 9.30 -24.08 29.34
C LYS A 35 9.30 -25.18 28.27
N ASN A 36 8.14 -25.80 28.02
CA ASN A 36 7.95 -26.92 27.10
C ASN A 36 7.38 -26.49 25.73
N ILE A 37 7.48 -25.21 25.35
CA ILE A 37 7.09 -24.80 23.99
C ILE A 37 7.99 -25.50 22.97
N THR A 38 7.38 -26.24 22.04
CA THR A 38 8.08 -26.77 20.88
C THR A 38 8.58 -25.61 20.02
N LYS A 39 9.89 -25.48 19.90
CA LYS A 39 10.51 -24.52 18.99
C LYS A 39 10.41 -25.06 17.56
N LEU A 40 9.52 -24.48 16.76
CA LEU A 40 9.42 -24.76 15.34
C LEU A 40 10.60 -24.11 14.58
N PRO A 41 11.05 -24.70 13.46
CA PRO A 41 12.05 -24.07 12.61
C PRO A 41 11.53 -22.75 12.03
N VAL A 42 12.44 -21.81 11.79
CA VAL A 42 12.12 -20.59 11.07
C VAL A 42 11.79 -20.96 9.62
N VAL A 43 10.63 -20.50 9.14
CA VAL A 43 10.20 -20.70 7.75
C VAL A 43 10.40 -19.40 7.00
N THR A 44 11.20 -19.43 5.93
CA THR A 44 11.31 -18.30 4.99
C THR A 44 10.24 -18.46 3.92
N PRO A 45 9.32 -17.48 3.76
CA PRO A 45 8.32 -17.56 2.70
C PRO A 45 9.01 -17.43 1.33
N GLY A 46 8.60 -18.27 0.38
CA GLY A 46 8.87 -18.05 -1.04
C GLY A 46 7.87 -17.07 -1.64
N PHE A 47 8.05 -16.72 -2.91
CA PHE A 47 7.09 -15.93 -3.68
C PHE A 47 6.83 -16.58 -5.03
N ASN A 48 5.57 -16.56 -5.45
CA ASN A 48 5.12 -16.98 -6.76
C ASN A 48 4.67 -15.75 -7.56
N PHE A 49 5.14 -15.64 -8.80
CA PHE A 49 4.78 -14.54 -9.69
C PHE A 49 3.33 -14.70 -10.16
N LEU A 50 2.54 -13.63 -10.03
CA LEU A 50 1.16 -13.60 -10.51
C LEU A 50 1.08 -12.96 -11.90
N TYR A 51 1.50 -11.71 -12.03
CA TYR A 51 1.51 -10.95 -13.27
C TYR A 51 2.34 -9.66 -13.16
N THR A 52 2.73 -9.13 -14.31
CA THR A 52 3.14 -7.73 -14.46
C THR A 52 1.95 -6.96 -15.02
N MET A 53 1.68 -5.79 -14.44
CA MET A 53 0.63 -4.87 -14.87
C MET A 53 1.25 -3.56 -15.32
N GLN A 54 0.96 -3.15 -16.55
CA GLN A 54 1.23 -1.81 -17.05
C GLN A 54 -0.08 -1.03 -17.05
N VAL A 55 -0.14 0.03 -16.25
CA VAL A 55 -1.37 0.77 -16.00
C VAL A 55 -1.14 2.26 -16.19
N ASN A 56 -2.06 2.90 -16.89
CA ASN A 56 -2.09 4.32 -17.13
C ASN A 56 -2.93 5.01 -16.05
N CYS A 57 -2.35 6.06 -15.48
CA CYS A 57 -3.00 6.95 -14.54
C CYS A 57 -3.02 8.37 -15.12
N LYS A 58 -4.13 9.08 -14.92
CA LYS A 58 -4.18 10.51 -15.20
C LYS A 58 -3.48 11.30 -14.10
N ALA A 59 -3.12 12.54 -14.40
CA ALA A 59 -2.68 13.50 -13.40
C ALA A 59 -3.69 13.57 -12.23
N GLY A 60 -3.16 13.83 -11.03
CA GLY A 60 -3.98 13.98 -9.83
C GLY A 60 -5.07 15.04 -10.02
N LEU A 61 -6.31 14.70 -9.65
CA LEU A 61 -7.45 15.61 -9.77
C LEU A 61 -7.36 16.78 -8.79
N TYR A 62 -6.80 16.52 -7.61
CA TYR A 62 -6.49 17.51 -6.60
C TYR A 62 -5.33 17.03 -5.75
N GLU A 63 -4.67 17.98 -5.10
CA GLU A 63 -3.72 17.74 -4.02
C GLU A 63 -4.09 18.71 -2.89
N MET A 64 -4.38 18.20 -1.70
CA MET A 64 -4.86 19.02 -0.60
C MET A 64 -4.40 18.52 0.76
N ALA A 65 -3.93 19.44 1.61
CA ALA A 65 -3.65 19.15 3.00
C ALA A 65 -4.92 18.72 3.75
N SER A 66 -4.81 17.65 4.51
CA SER A 66 -5.87 17.06 5.34
C SER A 66 -5.31 16.68 6.72
N PRO A 67 -6.15 16.34 7.71
CA PRO A 67 -5.67 15.95 9.03
C PRO A 67 -4.71 14.74 9.03
N GLN A 68 -4.75 13.90 7.99
CA GLN A 68 -3.91 12.70 7.87
C GLN A 68 -2.64 12.92 7.05
N GLY A 69 -2.51 14.05 6.33
CA GLY A 69 -1.42 14.31 5.39
C GLY A 69 -1.91 15.03 4.13
N ILE A 70 -1.08 15.08 3.10
CA ILE A 70 -1.43 15.67 1.80
C ILE A 70 -2.12 14.59 0.96
N ARG A 71 -3.40 14.77 0.66
CA ARG A 71 -4.23 13.83 -0.09
C ARG A 71 -4.20 14.15 -1.58
N THR A 72 -3.99 13.13 -2.39
CA THR A 72 -4.11 13.22 -3.86
C THR A 72 -5.06 12.15 -4.36
N ALA A 73 -5.95 12.49 -5.29
CA ALA A 73 -6.80 11.52 -5.98
C ALA A 73 -6.34 11.34 -7.43
N ILE A 74 -5.92 10.13 -7.79
CA ILE A 74 -5.28 9.79 -9.07
C ILE A 74 -6.19 8.81 -9.82
N PRO A 75 -6.82 9.20 -10.94
CA PRO A 75 -7.65 8.30 -11.72
C PRO A 75 -6.83 7.19 -12.39
N ILE A 76 -7.29 5.95 -12.26
CA ILE A 76 -6.73 4.78 -12.94
C ILE A 76 -7.63 4.49 -14.14
N VAL A 77 -7.09 4.60 -15.36
CA VAL A 77 -7.95 4.73 -16.56
C VAL A 77 -7.87 3.56 -17.53
N GLU A 78 -6.71 2.95 -17.71
CA GLU A 78 -6.54 1.80 -18.60
C GLU A 78 -5.26 1.04 -18.27
N GLY A 79 -5.12 -0.15 -18.81
CA GLY A 79 -3.91 -0.94 -18.64
C GLY A 79 -4.11 -2.39 -19.04
N GLU A 80 -3.01 -3.14 -18.99
CA GLU A 80 -2.97 -4.56 -19.25
C GLU A 80 -2.17 -5.25 -18.15
N PHE A 81 -2.62 -6.44 -17.75
CA PHE A 81 -1.86 -7.32 -16.87
C PHE A 81 -1.65 -8.66 -17.54
N LEU A 82 -0.42 -9.17 -17.47
CA LEU A 82 0.00 -10.42 -18.11
C LEU A 82 0.81 -11.27 -17.15
N GLY A 83 0.48 -12.55 -17.12
CA GLY A 83 1.10 -13.52 -16.22
C GLY A 83 0.73 -14.96 -16.56
N PRO A 84 1.33 -15.94 -15.88
CA PRO A 84 1.17 -17.36 -16.24
C PRO A 84 -0.28 -17.84 -16.18
N ARG A 85 -1.09 -17.26 -15.28
CA ARG A 85 -2.50 -17.66 -15.04
C ARG A 85 -3.47 -16.48 -15.04
N LEU A 86 -2.99 -15.25 -15.12
CA LEU A 86 -3.78 -14.02 -15.02
C LEU A 86 -3.42 -13.10 -16.17
N ASN A 87 -4.36 -12.93 -17.10
CA ASN A 87 -4.19 -12.07 -18.27
C ASN A 87 -5.48 -11.29 -18.51
N GLY A 88 -5.38 -9.99 -18.75
CA GLY A 88 -6.54 -9.15 -18.95
C GLY A 88 -6.24 -7.66 -18.95
N ARG A 89 -7.28 -6.86 -18.71
CA ARG A 89 -7.24 -5.39 -18.76
C ARG A 89 -7.64 -4.75 -17.45
N VAL A 90 -7.07 -3.58 -17.21
CA VAL A 90 -7.56 -2.64 -16.20
C VAL A 90 -8.73 -1.89 -16.80
N ILE A 91 -9.83 -1.83 -16.05
CA ILE A 91 -11.06 -1.15 -16.45
C ILE A 91 -10.97 0.30 -16.00
N ASP A 92 -11.51 1.23 -16.78
CA ASP A 92 -11.64 2.66 -16.45
C ASP A 92 -12.66 2.87 -15.30
N LEU A 93 -12.31 2.32 -14.14
CA LEU A 93 -13.08 2.32 -12.91
C LEU A 93 -12.12 2.12 -11.74
N GLY A 94 -11.75 3.22 -11.11
CA GLY A 94 -10.93 3.20 -9.91
C GLY A 94 -10.08 4.45 -9.77
N ALA A 95 -9.42 4.54 -8.61
CA ALA A 95 -8.43 5.57 -8.35
C ALA A 95 -7.48 5.12 -7.24
N ASP A 96 -6.37 5.84 -7.15
CA ASP A 96 -5.51 5.89 -5.97
C ASP A 96 -5.85 7.16 -5.16
N TRP A 97 -6.24 6.98 -3.90
CA TRP A 97 -6.38 8.07 -2.93
C TRP A 97 -5.10 8.19 -2.13
N GLY A 98 -4.00 8.48 -2.81
CA GLY A 98 -2.68 8.55 -2.22
C GLY A 98 -2.56 9.58 -1.09
N LEU A 99 -1.70 9.28 -0.11
CA LEU A 99 -1.44 10.13 1.04
C LEU A 99 0.06 10.35 1.22
N THR A 100 0.49 11.60 1.17
CA THR A 100 1.89 11.97 1.44
C THR A 100 2.01 12.49 2.86
N ASP A 101 2.94 11.93 3.64
CA ASP A 101 3.32 12.46 4.94
C ASP A 101 4.12 13.76 4.77
N PRO A 102 3.60 14.93 5.21
CA PRO A 102 4.27 16.21 5.02
C PRO A 102 5.59 16.35 5.80
N LYS A 103 5.85 15.48 6.80
CA LYS A 103 7.10 15.52 7.57
C LYS A 103 8.24 14.78 6.88
N THR A 104 7.93 13.73 6.15
CA THR A 104 8.93 12.82 5.56
C THR A 104 8.93 12.85 4.04
N GLY A 105 7.85 13.31 3.40
CA GLY A 105 7.64 13.24 1.96
C GLY A 105 7.27 11.84 1.47
N ILE A 106 7.10 10.86 2.36
CA ILE A 106 6.77 9.48 1.97
C ILE A 106 5.32 9.44 1.48
N PHE A 107 5.14 9.04 0.23
CA PHE A 107 3.84 8.75 -0.36
C PHE A 107 3.38 7.34 0.03
N SER A 108 2.08 7.19 0.27
CA SER A 108 1.42 5.89 0.45
C SER A 108 0.20 5.78 -0.43
N ALA A 109 0.18 4.76 -1.29
CA ALA A 109 -0.95 4.42 -2.14
C ALA A 109 -2.11 3.83 -1.31
N ASP A 110 -3.34 4.15 -1.71
CA ASP A 110 -4.60 3.54 -1.23
C ASP A 110 -5.58 3.45 -2.41
N THR A 111 -5.57 2.30 -3.08
CA THR A 111 -6.27 2.12 -4.35
C THR A 111 -7.48 1.21 -4.23
N ARG A 112 -8.47 1.47 -5.09
CA ARG A 112 -9.59 0.58 -5.37
C ARG A 112 -9.85 0.64 -6.87
N TYR A 113 -9.76 -0.48 -7.57
CA TYR A 113 -9.96 -0.55 -9.02
C TYR A 113 -10.47 -1.92 -9.47
N GLN A 114 -10.81 -2.01 -10.75
CA GLN A 114 -11.42 -3.18 -11.36
C GLN A 114 -10.53 -3.77 -12.45
N LEU A 115 -10.30 -5.07 -12.38
CA LEU A 115 -9.70 -5.86 -13.45
C LEU A 115 -10.78 -6.71 -14.14
N GLN A 116 -10.58 -6.96 -15.43
CA GLN A 116 -11.30 -7.97 -16.20
C GLN A 116 -10.31 -8.87 -16.93
N THR A 117 -10.40 -10.18 -16.71
CA THR A 117 -9.56 -11.16 -17.43
C THR A 117 -10.04 -11.32 -18.87
N TYR A 118 -9.16 -11.79 -19.76
CA TYR A 118 -9.50 -12.02 -21.16
C TYR A 118 -10.55 -13.12 -21.38
N ASP A 119 -10.71 -14.02 -20.41
CA ASP A 119 -11.75 -15.04 -20.37
C ASP A 119 -13.00 -14.61 -19.56
N GLY A 120 -13.12 -13.31 -19.26
CA GLY A 120 -14.36 -12.65 -18.84
C GLY A 120 -14.61 -12.54 -17.34
N ALA A 121 -13.67 -12.95 -16.48
CA ALA A 121 -13.82 -12.86 -15.03
C ALA A 121 -13.58 -11.42 -14.54
N TRP A 122 -14.41 -10.99 -13.58
CA TRP A 122 -14.26 -9.69 -12.91
C TRP A 122 -13.55 -9.86 -11.57
N ILE A 123 -12.50 -9.07 -11.34
CA ILE A 123 -11.70 -9.11 -10.11
C ILE A 123 -11.58 -7.69 -9.55
N TYR A 124 -12.18 -7.45 -8.40
CA TYR A 124 -11.98 -6.22 -7.64
C TYR A 124 -10.62 -6.27 -6.93
N VAL A 125 -9.90 -5.15 -6.93
CA VAL A 125 -8.56 -5.07 -6.34
C VAL A 125 -8.47 -3.87 -5.42
N ARG A 126 -7.86 -4.10 -4.25
CA ARG A 126 -7.38 -3.06 -3.35
C ARG A 126 -5.88 -3.19 -3.20
N THR A 127 -5.16 -2.08 -3.33
CA THR A 127 -3.74 -2.05 -2.98
C THR A 127 -3.43 -0.95 -2.00
N GLY A 128 -2.34 -1.10 -1.26
CA GLY A 128 -1.80 0.02 -0.52
C GLY A 128 -0.46 -0.27 0.12
N GLY A 129 0.33 0.78 0.27
CA GLY A 129 1.69 0.70 0.78
C GLY A 129 2.50 1.94 0.40
N ALA A 130 3.70 2.03 0.92
CA ALA A 130 4.50 3.25 0.88
C ALA A 130 5.63 3.18 -0.15
N THR A 131 6.04 4.35 -0.63
CA THR A 131 7.31 4.52 -1.34
C THR A 131 8.48 4.09 -0.47
N GLN A 132 9.44 3.42 -1.09
CA GLN A 132 10.65 2.88 -0.49
C GLN A 132 11.87 3.71 -0.89
N PRO A 133 13.04 3.51 -0.25
CA PRO A 133 14.24 4.30 -0.54
C PRO A 133 14.71 4.26 -2.00
N GLY A 134 14.39 3.21 -2.77
CA GLY A 134 14.73 3.11 -4.18
C GLY A 134 13.78 3.87 -5.12
N GLY A 135 12.69 4.45 -4.60
CA GLY A 135 11.68 5.18 -5.35
C GLY A 135 10.47 4.33 -5.77
N GLU A 136 10.60 3.00 -5.76
CA GLU A 136 9.49 2.07 -5.92
C GLU A 136 8.53 2.14 -4.72
N SER A 137 7.29 1.67 -4.90
CA SER A 137 6.38 1.41 -3.79
C SER A 137 6.21 -0.09 -3.56
N HIS A 138 6.22 -0.51 -2.30
CA HIS A 138 5.85 -1.86 -1.90
C HIS A 138 4.41 -1.87 -1.45
N LEU A 139 3.58 -2.67 -2.11
CA LEU A 139 2.14 -2.70 -1.89
C LEU A 139 1.71 -4.04 -1.31
N ARG A 140 0.71 -4.02 -0.43
CA ARG A 140 -0.17 -5.17 -0.22
C ARG A 140 -1.22 -5.20 -1.33
N VAL A 141 -1.63 -6.38 -1.78
CA VAL A 141 -2.68 -6.56 -2.79
C VAL A 141 -3.74 -7.48 -2.24
N VAL A 142 -5.00 -7.07 -2.33
CA VAL A 142 -6.16 -7.87 -1.93
C VAL A 142 -7.10 -7.98 -3.13
N PHE A 143 -7.47 -9.21 -3.46
CA PHE A 143 -8.38 -9.53 -4.55
C PHE A 143 -9.76 -9.91 -4.01
N GLU A 144 -10.79 -9.67 -4.82
CA GLU A 144 -12.13 -10.20 -4.62
C GLU A 144 -12.75 -10.59 -5.96
N THR A 145 -13.20 -11.83 -6.07
CA THR A 145 -13.92 -12.32 -7.26
C THR A 145 -14.89 -13.44 -6.92
N GLY A 146 -16.02 -13.47 -7.62
CA GLY A 146 -16.98 -14.57 -7.59
C GLY A 146 -16.72 -15.65 -8.65
N ASP A 147 -15.76 -15.44 -9.57
CA ASP A 147 -15.49 -16.38 -10.65
C ASP A 147 -14.78 -17.63 -10.11
N ARG A 148 -15.36 -18.81 -10.39
CA ARG A 148 -14.87 -20.08 -9.85
C ARG A 148 -13.43 -20.40 -10.29
N ARG A 149 -13.01 -19.96 -11.47
CA ARG A 149 -11.65 -20.19 -12.02
C ARG A 149 -10.58 -19.42 -11.24
N TYR A 150 -10.97 -18.29 -10.66
CA TYR A 150 -10.09 -17.34 -9.99
C TYR A 150 -10.37 -17.22 -8.49
N TYR A 151 -11.30 -18.01 -7.95
CA TYR A 151 -11.76 -17.90 -6.56
C TYR A 151 -10.63 -18.12 -5.54
N TRP A 152 -9.56 -18.80 -5.92
CA TRP A 152 -8.37 -18.99 -5.08
C TRP A 152 -7.68 -17.68 -4.72
N LEU A 153 -7.81 -16.63 -5.56
CA LEU A 153 -7.28 -15.29 -5.28
C LEU A 153 -7.86 -14.65 -4.03
N ASN A 154 -9.07 -15.05 -3.63
CA ASN A 154 -9.72 -14.53 -2.43
C ASN A 154 -8.97 -14.94 -1.13
N SER A 155 -8.02 -15.88 -1.22
CA SER A 155 -7.34 -16.47 -0.06
C SER A 155 -5.81 -16.39 -0.10
N VAL A 156 -5.24 -15.70 -1.09
CA VAL A 156 -3.78 -15.50 -1.18
C VAL A 156 -3.34 -14.27 -0.39
N VAL A 157 -2.10 -14.29 0.09
CA VAL A 157 -1.40 -13.11 0.59
C VAL A 157 -0.52 -12.59 -0.52
N ALA A 158 -0.91 -11.45 -1.11
CA ALA A 158 -0.21 -10.86 -2.24
C ALA A 158 0.48 -9.53 -1.91
N VAL A 159 1.63 -9.34 -2.55
CA VAL A 159 2.46 -8.14 -2.48
C VAL A 159 2.81 -7.67 -3.90
N ALA A 160 3.17 -6.41 -4.06
CA ALA A 160 3.62 -5.89 -5.35
C ALA A 160 4.74 -4.87 -5.22
N VAL A 161 5.55 -4.77 -6.27
CA VAL A 161 6.52 -3.71 -6.48
C VAL A 161 6.01 -2.81 -7.61
N LEU A 162 5.78 -1.53 -7.31
CA LEU A 162 5.29 -0.52 -8.23
C LEU A 162 6.41 0.46 -8.58
N GLN A 163 6.60 0.71 -9.87
CA GLN A 163 7.55 1.67 -10.42
C GLN A 163 6.90 2.54 -11.49
N THR A 164 7.37 3.78 -11.66
CA THR A 164 6.99 4.62 -12.79
C THR A 164 7.70 4.11 -14.05
N ALA A 165 6.92 3.81 -15.09
CA ALA A 165 7.43 3.33 -16.37
C ALA A 165 7.62 4.46 -17.40
N LEU A 166 6.70 5.42 -17.43
CA LEU A 166 6.75 6.54 -18.37
C LEU A 166 5.89 7.71 -17.87
N ASP A 167 6.43 8.92 -17.87
CA ASP A 167 5.66 10.15 -17.64
C ASP A 167 5.29 10.83 -18.98
N TYR A 168 4.14 11.48 -19.02
CA TYR A 168 3.71 12.29 -20.16
C TYR A 168 2.86 13.49 -19.70
N GLU A 169 2.56 14.41 -20.61
CA GLU A 169 1.70 15.54 -20.29
C GLU A 169 0.29 15.06 -19.94
N GLY A 170 -0.10 15.22 -18.67
CA GLY A 170 -1.44 14.86 -18.19
C GLY A 170 -1.56 13.48 -17.54
N GLY A 171 -0.48 12.70 -17.40
CA GLY A 171 -0.52 11.41 -16.73
C GLY A 171 0.81 10.65 -16.74
N TYR A 172 0.75 9.39 -16.34
CA TYR A 172 1.90 8.51 -16.28
C TYR A 172 1.49 7.04 -16.35
N TRP A 173 2.39 6.22 -16.88
CA TRP A 173 2.32 4.77 -16.85
C TRP A 173 3.13 4.22 -15.69
N LEU A 174 2.54 3.25 -15.00
CA LEU A 174 3.18 2.49 -13.94
C LEU A 174 3.40 1.05 -14.39
N GLN A 175 4.50 0.45 -13.98
CA GLN A 175 4.70 -1.00 -13.99
C GLN A 175 4.55 -1.54 -12.58
N ILE A 176 3.75 -2.58 -12.41
CA ILE A 176 3.46 -3.22 -11.12
C ILE A 176 3.68 -4.72 -11.27
N ASP A 177 4.68 -5.24 -10.58
CA ASP A 177 4.97 -6.68 -10.54
C ASP A 177 4.33 -7.29 -9.29
N VAL A 178 3.34 -8.16 -9.48
CA VAL A 178 2.52 -8.72 -8.40
C VAL A 178 2.92 -10.16 -8.13
N TRP A 179 3.06 -10.48 -6.84
CA TRP A 179 3.49 -11.76 -6.32
C TRP A 179 2.56 -12.19 -5.20
N ASN A 180 2.40 -13.49 -5.00
CA ASN A 180 1.80 -14.04 -3.79
C ASN A 180 2.80 -14.90 -3.02
N LEU A 181 2.52 -15.18 -1.76
CA LEU A 181 3.36 -16.07 -0.97
C LEU A 181 3.43 -17.47 -1.61
N GLY A 182 4.58 -18.10 -1.49
CA GLY A 182 4.80 -19.45 -1.99
C GLY A 182 3.95 -20.49 -1.26
N ASN A 183 3.61 -21.57 -1.96
CA ASN A 183 2.81 -22.70 -1.46
C ASN A 183 1.37 -22.35 -1.05
N GLU A 184 0.81 -21.27 -1.60
CA GLU A 184 -0.59 -20.94 -1.44
C GLU A 184 -1.49 -21.72 -2.41
N TRP A 185 -2.80 -21.60 -2.20
CA TRP A 185 -3.83 -22.25 -3.01
C TRP A 185 -3.68 -21.89 -4.48
N THR A 186 -3.59 -22.90 -5.34
CA THR A 186 -3.67 -22.73 -6.80
C THR A 186 -5.10 -22.84 -7.30
N ASP A 187 -5.99 -23.46 -6.52
CA ASP A 187 -7.41 -23.68 -6.80
C ASP A 187 -8.19 -23.66 -5.46
N THR A 188 -9.50 -23.42 -5.53
CA THR A 188 -10.35 -23.41 -4.32
C THR A 188 -10.97 -24.78 -4.08
N PRO A 189 -10.73 -25.44 -2.93
CA PRO A 189 -11.47 -26.64 -2.55
C PRO A 189 -12.91 -26.28 -2.14
N TRP A 190 -13.89 -27.02 -2.64
CA TRP A 190 -15.31 -26.82 -2.33
C TRP A 190 -15.83 -27.96 -1.44
N VAL A 191 -16.45 -27.60 -0.31
CA VAL A 191 -16.92 -28.55 0.71
C VAL A 191 -17.87 -29.62 0.14
N ASN A 192 -18.68 -29.29 -0.88
CA ASN A 192 -19.68 -30.21 -1.46
C ASN A 192 -19.34 -30.72 -2.87
N GLY A 193 -18.08 -30.64 -3.30
CA GLY A 193 -17.58 -31.45 -4.42
C GLY A 193 -18.18 -31.19 -5.81
N THR A 194 -18.90 -30.09 -6.06
CA THR A 194 -19.25 -29.72 -7.44
C THR A 194 -18.03 -29.13 -8.14
N THR A 195 -17.14 -29.99 -8.63
CA THR A 195 -16.18 -29.66 -9.67
C THR A 195 -16.97 -29.49 -10.97
N THR A 196 -17.50 -28.29 -11.22
CA THR A 196 -17.92 -27.95 -12.58
C THR A 196 -16.72 -27.44 -13.34
N THR A 197 -16.11 -28.36 -14.08
CA THR A 197 -15.29 -28.07 -15.25
C THR A 197 -16.12 -27.28 -16.27
N SER A 198 -15.76 -26.02 -16.51
CA SER A 198 -15.57 -25.37 -17.81
C SER A 198 -15.39 -23.87 -17.61
#